data_AF-A0A350YPW9-F1
#
_entry.id   AF-A0A350YPW9-F1
#
_cell.length_a   1.000
_cell.length_b   1.000
_cell.length_c   1.000
_cell.angle_alpha   90.00
_cell.angle_beta   90.00
_cell.angle_gamma   90.00
#
_symmetry.space_group_name_H-M   'P 1'
#
loop_
_entity.id
_entity.type
_entity.pdbx_description
1 polymer ?
#
loop_
_entity_poly.entity_id
_entity_poly.type
_entity_poly.pdbx_seq_one_letter_code
_entity_poly.pdbx_strand_id
1 'polypeptide(L)' 'SLFIDEGFGSLDRLTLDMTIDTLEKLQFETSKTIGVISHIEAMQERIATQIRLTRNGQGYSSMEIV' A
#
# COMPACT_ATOMS: atom_id res chain seq x y z
N SER A 1 12.04 3.74 9.15
CA SER A 1 10.76 3.53 8.45
C SER A 1 10.76 4.37 7.17
N LEU A 2 10.06 3.89 6.14
CA LEU A 2 9.84 4.56 4.86
C LEU A 2 8.34 4.57 4.58
N PHE A 3 7.81 5.68 4.11
CA PHE A 3 6.41 5.79 3.68
C PHE A 3 6.38 6.29 2.24
N ILE A 4 5.54 5.65 1.43
CA ILE A 4 5.36 5.99 0.01
C ILE A 4 3.88 6.31 -0.18
N ASP A 5 3.61 7.47 -0.77
CA ASP A 5 2.26 7.98 -0.97
C ASP A 5 2.02 8.27 -2.45
N GLU A 6 0.97 7.64 -2.99
CA GLU A 6 0.45 7.79 -4.35
C GLU A 6 1.46 7.59 -5.51
N GLY A 7 0.97 7.59 -6.75
CA GLY A 7 1.81 7.41 -7.96
C GLY A 7 1.86 5.99 -8.54
N PHE A 8 1.29 5.00 -7.86
CA PHE A 8 1.18 3.64 -8.42
C PHE A 8 0.07 3.50 -9.47
N GLY A 9 -0.90 4.43 -9.50
CA GLY A 9 -2.10 4.34 -10.35
C GLY A 9 -1.82 4.61 -11.83
N SER A 10 -0.69 5.24 -12.13
CA SER A 10 -0.18 5.45 -13.49
C SER A 10 0.67 4.30 -13.99
N LEU A 11 0.97 3.30 -13.15
CA LEU A 11 1.76 2.14 -13.55
C LEU A 11 0.83 1.12 -14.23
N ASP A 12 1.34 0.52 -15.30
CA ASP A 12 0.71 -0.69 -15.82
C ASP A 12 0.86 -1.84 -14.81
N ARG A 13 0.06 -2.89 -14.99
CA ARG A 13 0.01 -4.03 -14.07
C ARG A 13 1.37 -4.71 -13.86
N LEU A 14 2.17 -4.86 -14.91
CA LEU A 14 3.49 -5.50 -14.80
C LEU A 14 4.44 -4.62 -13.98
N THR A 15 4.43 -3.32 -14.23
CA THR A 15 5.26 -2.37 -13.49
C THR A 15 4.84 -2.27 -12.02
N LEU A 16 3.53 -2.35 -11.74
CA LEU A 16 3.03 -2.41 -10.37
C LEU A 16 3.54 -3.66 -9.63
N ASP A 17 3.45 -4.84 -10.26
CA ASP A 17 3.93 -6.09 -9.67
C ASP A 17 5.43 -6.03 -9.34
N MET A 18 6.24 -5.56 -10.30
CA MET A 18 7.68 -5.35 -10.07
C MET A 18 7.96 -4.36 -8.93
N THR A 19 7.13 -3.33 -8.79
CA THR A 19 7.29 -2.34 -7.74
C THR A 19 7.02 -2.95 -6.37
N ILE A 20 5.95 -3.73 -6.23
CA ILE A 20 5.61 -4.43 -4.99
C ILE A 20 6.74 -5.40 -4.60
N ASP A 21 7.22 -6.20 -5.54
CA ASP A 21 8.34 -7.14 -5.31
C ASP A 21 9.62 -6.41 -4.84
N THR A 22 9.85 -5.20 -5.37
CA THR A 22 11.01 -4.38 -4.98
C THR A 22 10.86 -3.83 -3.56
N LEU A 23 9.66 -3.41 -3.18
CA LEU A 23 9.36 -2.94 -1.82
C LEU A 23 9.53 -4.07 -0.80
N GLU A 24 9.04 -5.27 -1.10
CA GLU A 24 9.24 -6.45 -0.26
C GLU A 24 10.74 -6.72 -0.05
N LYS A 25 11.54 -6.77 -1.13
CA LYS A 25 13.00 -6.95 -1.04
C LYS A 25 13.67 -5.88 -0.18
N LEU A 26 13.30 -4.62 -0.38
CA LEU A 26 13.87 -3.50 0.38
C LEU A 26 13.57 -3.62 1.88
N GLN A 27 12.37 -4.09 2.25
CA GLN A 27 12.03 -4.36 3.65
C GLN A 27 12.96 -5.42 4.26
N PHE A 28 13.19 -6.53 3.55
CA PHE A 28 14.08 -7.60 3.98
C PHE A 28 15.54 -7.15 4.11
N GLU A 29 16.05 -6.38 3.15
CA GLU A 29 17.45 -5.95 3.12
C GLU A 29 17.76 -4.86 4.16
N THR A 30 16.85 -3.90 4.33
CA THR A 30 17.13 -2.71 5.15
C THR A 30 16.64 -2.82 6.59
N SER A 31 15.88 -3.89 6.92
CA SER A 31 15.17 -4.05 8.20
C SER A 31 14.30 -2.83 8.57
N LYS A 32 13.89 -2.03 7.59
CA LYS A 32 13.01 -0.87 7.78
C LYS A 32 11.57 -1.26 7.51
N THR A 33 10.66 -0.80 8.35
CA THR A 33 9.21 -0.84 8.05
C THR A 33 8.92 0.07 6.86
N ILE A 34 8.25 -0.48 5.85
CA ILE A 34 7.76 0.23 4.67
C ILE A 34 6.24 0.31 4.76
N GLY A 35 5.68 1.50 4.66
CA GLY A 35 4.24 1.74 4.54
C GLY A 35 3.91 2.30 3.16
N VAL A 36 2.81 1.84 2.57
CA VAL A 36 2.34 2.29 1.26
C VAL A 36 0.92 2.81 1.40
N ILE A 37 0.65 3.98 0.84
CA ILE A 37 -0.69 4.58 0.75
C ILE A 37 -1.12 4.51 -0.71
N SER A 38 -2.19 3.76 -0.98
CA SER A 38 -2.71 3.61 -2.33
C SER A 38 -4.19 3.23 -2.33
N HIS A 39 -4.88 3.61 -3.41
CA HIS A 39 -6.25 3.21 -3.71
C HIS A 39 -6.34 2.00 -4.66
N ILE A 40 -5.23 1.41 -5.07
CA ILE A 40 -5.19 0.35 -6.08
C ILE A 40 -5.49 -1.02 -5.44
N GLU A 41 -6.50 -1.71 -5.96
CA GLU A 41 -6.93 -3.02 -5.47
C GLU A 41 -5.82 -4.08 -5.55
N ALA A 42 -5.07 -4.12 -6.65
CA ALA A 42 -3.98 -5.10 -6.83
C ALA A 42 -2.89 -5.02 -5.75
N MET A 43 -2.66 -3.83 -5.16
CA MET A 43 -1.75 -3.71 -4.00
C MET A 43 -2.38 -4.24 -2.71
N GLN A 44 -3.69 -4.06 -2.53
CA GLN A 44 -4.41 -4.59 -1.37
C GLN A 44 -4.38 -6.12 -1.34
N GLU A 45 -4.45 -6.79 -2.49
CA GLU A 45 -4.39 -8.26 -2.55
C GLU A 45 -3.01 -8.82 -2.17
N ARG A 46 -1.94 -8.04 -2.40
CA ARG A 46 -0.55 -8.46 -2.18
C ARG A 46 -0.05 -8.20 -0.76
N ILE A 47 -0.52 -7.14 -0.12
CA ILE A 47 -0.06 -6.73 1.22
C ILE A 47 -1.00 -7.33 2.28
N ALA A 48 -0.50 -8.28 3.06
CA ALA A 48 -1.32 -9.00 4.05
C ALA A 48 -1.83 -8.12 5.20
N THR A 49 -1.00 -7.22 5.72
CA THR A 49 -1.38 -6.32 6.82
C THR A 49 -1.80 -4.96 6.29
N GLN A 50 -3.04 -4.57 6.54
CA GLN A 50 -3.63 -3.37 5.96
C GLN A 50 -4.24 -2.49 7.03
N ILE A 51 -4.21 -1.19 6.76
CA ILE A 51 -5.02 -0.21 7.47
C ILE A 51 -6.07 0.26 6.47
N ARG A 52 -7.30 -0.22 6.61
CA ARG A 52 -8.38 0.11 5.69
C ARG A 52 -9.16 1.32 6.19
N LEU A 53 -9.26 2.34 5.35
CA LEU A 53 -10.06 3.55 5.60
C LEU A 53 -11.41 3.43 4.89
N THR A 54 -12.49 3.54 5.66
CA THR A 54 -13.87 3.60 5.15
C THR A 54 -14.44 4.98 5.40
N ARG A 55 -14.70 5.73 4.32
CA ARG A 55 -15.38 7.02 4.37
C ARG A 55 -16.84 6.80 4.77
N ASN A 56 -17.35 7.55 5.75
CA ASN A 56 -18.78 7.63 5.99
C ASN A 56 -19.35 8.93 5.41
N GLY A 57 -20.63 8.92 5.06
CA GLY A 57 -21.33 10.10 4.53
C GLY A 57 -21.56 11.21 5.56
N GLN A 58 -21.01 11.08 6.78
CA GLN A 58 -21.24 11.97 7.91
C GLN A 58 -20.07 12.94 8.14
N GLY A 59 -19.10 13.00 7.22
CA GLY A 59 -17.98 13.94 7.26
C GLY A 59 -16.77 13.45 8.04
N TYR A 60 -16.74 12.18 8.45
CA TYR A 60 -15.57 11.55 9.07
C TYR A 60 -15.27 10.19 8.40
N SER A 61 -14.13 9.60 8.73
CA SER A 61 -13.75 8.27 8.26
C SER A 61 -13.55 7.33 9.43
N SER A 62 -13.79 6.05 9.20
CA SER A 62 -13.48 4.96 10.12
C SER A 62 -12.30 4.16 9.58
N MET A 63 -11.57 3.51 10.48
CA MET A 63 -10.36 2.77 10.15
C MET A 63 -10.35 1.42 10.87
N GLU A 64 -9.93 0.37 10.16
CA GLU A 64 -9.73 -0.97 10.72
C GLU A 64 -8.37 -1.54 10.29
N ILE A 65 -7.82 -2.43 11.12
CA ILE A 65 -6.63 -3.21 10.77
C ILE A 65 -7.11 -4.56 10.26
N VAL A 66 -6.69 -4.93 9.05
CA VAL A 66 -7.02 -6.20 8.38
C VAL A 66 -5.75 -7.02 8.20
#